data_AF-A0A840RX61-F1
#
_entry.id   AF-A0A840RX61-F1
#
_cell.length_a   1.000
_cell.length_b   1.000
_cell.length_c   1.000
_cell.angle_alpha   90.00
_cell.angle_beta   90.00
_cell.angle_gamma   90.00
#
_symmetry.space_group_name_H-M   'P 1'
#
loop_
_entity.id
_entity.type
_entity.pdbx_description
1 polymer ?
#
loop_
_entity_poly.entity_id
_entity_poly.type
_entity_poly.pdbx_seq_one_letter_code
_entity_poly.pdbx_strand_id
1 'polypeptide(L)' 'MAKLDDIVKKQKDGAKFVISAAMLGIEPEEFDIVAKLWAEECSHGFVVTGVPHRKCIDGEFFIDRITVTKV' A
#
# COMPACT_ATOMS: atom_id res chain seq x y z
N MET A 1 7.74 8.40 11.62
CA MET A 1 6.59 7.68 11.04
C MET A 1 5.83 8.65 10.15
N ALA A 2 5.84 8.45 8.83
CA ALA A 2 4.91 9.17 7.98
C ALA A 2 3.56 8.46 8.10
N LYS A 3 2.51 9.17 8.52
CA LYS A 3 1.17 8.60 8.47
C LYS A 3 0.81 8.43 7.00
N LEU A 4 0.07 7.39 6.62
CA LEU A 4 -0.35 7.12 5.24
C LEU A 4 -0.82 8.41 4.52
N ASP A 5 -1.62 9.21 5.22
CA ASP A 5 -2.11 10.51 4.75
C ASP A 5 -0.98 11.49 4.36
N ASP A 6 0.13 11.52 5.09
CA ASP A 6 1.27 12.39 4.79
C ASP A 6 1.96 11.97 3.49
N ILE A 7 1.98 10.67 3.20
CA ILE A 7 2.53 10.12 1.96
C ILE A 7 1.63 10.52 0.79
N VAL A 8 0.33 10.32 0.92
CA VAL A 8 -0.67 10.59 -0.13
C VAL A 8 -0.81 12.09 -0.40
N LYS A 9 -0.86 12.93 0.64
CA LYS A 9 -0.98 14.40 0.51
C LYS A 9 0.20 15.03 -0.24
N LYS A 10 1.38 14.44 -0.18
CA LYS A 10 2.58 14.93 -0.90
C LYS A 10 2.55 14.64 -2.41
N GLN A 11 1.70 13.73 -2.87
CA GLN A 11 1.62 13.39 -4.30
C GLN A 11 0.65 14.32 -5.03
N LYS A 12 0.84 14.46 -6.34
CA LYS A 12 -0.12 15.16 -7.22
C LYS A 12 -1.23 14.20 -7.64
N ASP A 13 -2.41 14.75 -7.93
CA ASP A 13 -3.53 13.95 -8.42
C ASP A 13 -3.14 13.24 -9.74
N GLY A 14 -3.53 11.97 -9.87
CA GLY A 14 -3.12 11.11 -10.99
C GLY A 14 -1.69 10.56 -10.89
N ALA A 15 -0.89 10.94 -9.90
CA ALA A 15 0.45 10.38 -9.72
C ALA A 15 0.38 8.89 -9.37
N LYS A 16 1.26 8.10 -9.99
CA LYS A 16 1.47 6.68 -9.67
C LYS A 16 2.68 6.53 -8.77
N PHE A 17 2.52 5.86 -7.64
CA PHE A 17 3.58 5.68 -6.65
C PHE A 17 3.39 4.39 -5.85
N VAL A 18 4.40 4.03 -5.06
CA VAL A 18 4.41 2.81 -4.26
C VAL A 18 4.16 3.13 -2.79
N ILE A 19 3.39 2.28 -2.13
CA ILE A 19 3.26 2.23 -0.67
C ILE A 19 3.75 0.86 -0.21
N SER A 20 4.52 0.83 0.87
CA SER A 20 5.16 -0.38 1.38
C SER A 20 5.03 -0.53 2.89
N ALA A 21 5.09 -1.77 3.38
CA ALA A 21 5.13 -2.12 4.80
C ALA A 21 6.25 -1.36 5.53
N ALA A 22 7.45 -1.37 4.95
CA ALA A 22 8.62 -0.66 5.48
C ALA A 22 8.42 0.87 5.58
N MET A 23 7.69 1.50 4.64
CA MET A 23 7.39 2.93 4.71
C MET A 23 6.45 3.28 5.86
N LEU A 24 5.53 2.37 6.19
CA LEU A 24 4.58 2.54 7.29
C LEU A 24 5.15 2.07 8.64
N GLY A 25 6.26 1.30 8.61
CA GLY A 25 6.88 0.75 9.81
C GLY A 25 6.07 -0.39 10.43
N ILE A 26 5.37 -1.16 9.59
CA ILE A 26 4.59 -2.33 10.00
C ILE A 26 5.13 -3.59 9.33
N GLU A 27 4.80 -4.76 9.89
CA GLU A 27 5.21 -6.04 9.35
C GLU A 27 4.41 -6.42 8.07
N PRO A 28 4.97 -7.23 7.16
CA PRO A 28 4.29 -7.65 5.93
C PRO A 28 2.93 -8.32 6.15
N GLU A 29 2.77 -9.08 7.23
CA GLU A 29 1.53 -9.75 7.61
C GLU A 29 0.42 -8.74 7.94
N GLU A 30 0.77 -7.68 8.67
CA GLU A 30 -0.15 -6.58 8.98
C GLU A 30 -0.45 -5.75 7.72
N PHE A 31 0.58 -5.49 6.91
CA PHE A 31 0.42 -4.77 5.65
C PHE A 31 -0.49 -5.52 4.67
N ASP A 32 -0.40 -6.85 4.61
CA ASP A 32 -1.23 -7.68 3.73
C ASP A 32 -2.72 -7.50 4.02
N ILE A 33 -3.10 -7.43 5.29
CA ILE A 33 -4.50 -7.22 5.72
C ILE A 33 -5.00 -5.85 5.22
N VAL A 34 -4.27 -4.78 5.50
CA VAL A 34 -4.70 -3.43 5.12
C VAL A 34 -4.63 -3.20 3.62
N ALA A 35 -3.65 -3.78 2.92
CA ALA A 35 -3.51 -3.68 1.48
C ALA A 35 -4.68 -4.36 0.75
N LYS A 36 -5.18 -5.49 1.25
CA LYS A 36 -6.40 -6.14 0.74
C LYS A 36 -7.62 -5.26 0.96
N LEU A 37 -7.77 -4.67 2.15
CA LEU A 37 -8.86 -3.74 2.43
C LEU A 37 -8.83 -2.51 1.50
N TRP A 38 -7.67 -1.90 1.29
CA TRP A 38 -7.50 -0.77 0.37
C TRP A 38 -7.73 -1.14 -1.10
N ALA A 39 -7.54 -2.40 -1.48
CA ALA A 39 -7.85 -2.85 -2.83
C ALA A 39 -9.37 -2.94 -3.07
N GLU A 40 -10.14 -3.19 -2.01
CA GLU A 40 -11.61 -3.24 -2.04
C GLU A 40 -12.25 -1.85 -1.85
N GLU A 41 -11.62 -0.98 -1.05
CA GLU A 41 -12.13 0.34 -0.68
C GLU A 41 -11.35 1.51 -1.32
N CYS A 42 -12.06 2.41 -2.02
CA CYS A 42 -11.49 3.67 -2.53
C CYS A 42 -11.71 4.86 -1.58
N SER A 43 -11.40 4.70 -0.29
CA SER A 43 -11.67 5.72 0.75
C SER A 43 -10.44 6.57 1.14
N HIS A 44 -9.23 6.22 0.67
CA HIS A 44 -7.97 6.77 1.18
C HIS A 44 -7.30 7.82 0.26
N GLY A 45 -8.03 8.40 -0.70
CA GLY A 45 -7.47 9.38 -1.65
C GLY A 45 -6.48 8.77 -2.66
N PHE A 46 -6.50 7.44 -2.80
CA PHE A 46 -5.81 6.71 -3.85
C PHE A 46 -6.59 5.46 -4.19
N VAL A 47 -6.30 4.89 -5.36
CA VAL A 47 -6.79 3.58 -5.80
C VAL A 47 -5.59 2.66 -5.95
N VAL A 48 -5.71 1.42 -5.48
CA VAL A 48 -4.70 0.37 -5.72
C VAL A 48 -4.71 -0.02 -7.20
N THR A 49 -3.55 -0.02 -7.85
CA THR A 49 -3.42 -0.35 -9.27
C THR A 49 -2.31 -1.36 -9.53
N GLY A 50 -2.49 -2.15 -10.58
CA GLY A 50 -1.51 -3.17 -10.97
C GLY A 50 -1.49 -4.39 -10.05
N VAL A 51 -0.42 -5.18 -10.16
CA VAL A 51 -0.25 -6.41 -9.39
C VAL A 51 0.57 -6.12 -8.13
N PRO A 52 0.06 -6.41 -6.91
CA PRO A 52 0.81 -6.25 -5.68
C PRO A 52 2.08 -7.12 -5.67
N HIS A 53 3.17 -6.55 -5.18
CA HIS A 53 4.37 -7.32 -4.90
C HIS A 53 4.19 -8.06 -3.56
N ARG A 54 4.72 -9.29 -3.51
CA ARG A 54 4.57 -10.19 -2.37
C ARG A 54 5.93 -10.66 -1.89
N LYS A 55 6.06 -10.82 -0.58
CA LYS A 55 7.20 -11.41 0.11
C LYS A 55 6.80 -12.78 0.64
N CYS A 56 7.68 -13.77 0.47
CA CYS A 56 7.52 -15.09 1.05
C CYS A 56 8.16 -15.12 2.44
N ILE A 57 7.39 -15.50 3.47
CA ILE A 57 7.82 -15.67 4.85
C ILE A 57 7.32 -17.04 5.30
N ASP A 58 8.24 -17.92 5.68
CA ASP A 58 7.94 -19.28 6.15
C ASP A 58 7.00 -20.10 5.25
N GLY A 59 7.06 -19.86 3.93
CA GLY A 59 6.24 -20.55 2.93
C GLY A 59 4.91 -19.88 2.61
N GLU A 60 4.56 -18.80 3.30
CA GLU A 60 3.37 -18.00 3.05
C GLU A 60 3.70 -16.70 2.31
N PHE A 61 2.79 -16.24 1.45
CA PHE A 61 2.98 -15.04 0.65
C PHE A 61 2.13 -13.88 1.18
N PHE A 62 2.80 -12.81 1.58
CA PHE A 62 2.19 -11.58 2.08
C PHE A 62 2.43 -10.44 1.11
N ILE A 63 1.43 -9.60 0.86
CA ILE A 63 1.65 -8.32 0.19
C ILE A 63 2.51 -7.45 1.11
N ASP A 64 3.63 -6.95 0.61
CA ASP A 64 4.51 -6.01 1.33
C ASP A 64 4.58 -4.64 0.62
N ARG A 65 4.12 -4.58 -0.63
CA ARG A 65 4.17 -3.40 -1.50
C ARG A 65 3.02 -3.39 -2.49
N ILE A 66 2.37 -2.24 -2.61
CA ILE A 66 1.34 -1.96 -3.61
C ILE A 66 1.72 -0.75 -4.46
N THR A 67 1.29 -0.77 -5.72
CA THR A 67 1.27 0.44 -6.55
C THR A 67 -0.10 1.07 -6.43
N VAL A 68 -0.15 2.39 -6.31
CA VAL A 68 -1.38 3.15 -6.17
C VAL A 68 -1.38 4.35 -7.11
N THR A 69 -2.56 4.85 -7.45
CA THR A 69 -2.76 6.11 -8.17
C THR A 69 -3.53 7.08 -7.29
N LYS A 70 -3.00 8.29 -7.08
CA LYS A 70 -3.70 9.32 -6.31
C LYS A 70 -4.97 9.76 -7.04
N VAL A 71 -6.06 9.86 -6.28
CA VAL A 71 -7.37 10.38 -6.72
C VAL A 71 -7.64 11.71 -6.07
#